data_AF-A0A6A6Y2I4-F1
#
_entry.id   AF-A0A6A6Y2I4-F1
#
_cell.length_a   1.000
_cell.length_b   1.000
_cell.length_c   1.000
_cell.angle_alpha   90.00
_cell.angle_beta   90.00
_cell.angle_gamma   90.00
#
_symmetry.space_group_name_H-M   'P 1'
#
loop_
_entity.id
_entity.type
_entity.pdbx_description
1 polymer ?
#
loop_
_entity_poly.entity_id
_entity_poly.type
_entity_poly.pdbx_seq_one_letter_code
_entity_poly.pdbx_strand_id
1 'polypeptide(L)'
;MLYLHSNNILFQIPGLDQLSEDELYLHVGDPITNLLRRYDNLPLGSEAPEYYVTQCSMLFLCCDEVEKIQDPKIIITDFGEAFFAANHDREQLMTPTCLLPPEYFFHEPLGPKSDTWTLACTLFEILGKEKLFDS
;
A
#
# COMPACT_ATOMS: atom_id res chain seq x y z
N MET A 1 -2.25 5.97 16.16
CA MET A 1 -1.78 4.64 15.73
C MET A 1 -1.95 4.56 14.23
N LEU A 2 -0.92 4.09 13.55
CA LEU A 2 -0.78 3.89 12.13
C LEU A 2 -0.43 2.42 11.90
N TYR A 3 -1.23 1.75 11.10
CA TYR A 3 -0.90 0.41 10.62
C TYR A 3 0.10 0.54 9.46
N LEU A 4 1.36 0.23 9.72
CA LEU A 4 2.44 0.28 8.73
C LEU A 4 2.73 -1.11 8.15
N HIS A 5 2.77 -1.19 6.84
CA HIS A 5 3.27 -2.32 6.06
C HIS A 5 3.91 -1.83 4.78
N SER A 6 4.64 -2.71 4.10
CA SER A 6 5.46 -2.39 2.92
C SER A 6 4.66 -1.68 1.82
N ASN A 7 3.41 -2.09 1.55
CA ASN A 7 2.56 -1.45 0.53
C ASN A 7 2.03 -0.05 0.91
N ASN A 8 2.15 0.37 2.17
CA ASN A 8 1.75 1.71 2.62
C ASN A 8 2.95 2.68 2.74
N ILE A 9 4.14 2.24 2.35
CA ILE A 9 5.37 3.04 2.37
C ILE A 9 5.84 3.19 0.93
N LEU A 10 5.79 4.42 0.41
CA LEU A 10 6.10 4.73 -0.97
C LEU A 10 7.34 5.63 -1.06
N PHE A 11 8.11 5.48 -2.14
CA PHE A 11 9.08 6.49 -2.54
C PHE A 11 8.39 7.55 -3.39
N GLN A 12 8.68 8.83 -3.12
CA GLN A 12 8.32 9.89 -4.04
C GLN A 12 9.20 9.79 -5.29
N ILE A 13 8.57 9.78 -6.47
CA ILE A 13 9.27 9.95 -7.75
C ILE A 13 9.31 11.47 -8.04
N PRO A 14 10.48 12.11 -8.05
CA PRO A 14 10.58 13.53 -8.35
C PRO A 14 10.05 13.86 -9.74
N GLY A 15 9.26 14.92 -9.87
CA GLY A 15 8.74 15.39 -11.17
C GLY A 15 7.52 14.63 -11.70
N LEU A 16 7.11 13.52 -11.07
CA LEU A 16 5.95 12.74 -11.52
C LEU A 16 4.66 13.57 -11.54
N ASP A 17 4.50 14.48 -10.57
CA ASP A 17 3.36 15.39 -10.44
C ASP A 17 3.35 16.53 -11.49
N GLN A 18 4.43 16.68 -12.24
CA GLN A 18 4.59 17.70 -13.28
C GLN A 18 4.42 17.13 -14.70
N LEU A 19 4.38 15.80 -14.84
CA LEU A 19 4.17 15.15 -16.14
C LEU A 19 2.73 15.36 -16.61
N SER A 20 2.58 15.65 -17.90
CA SER A 20 1.31 15.49 -18.60
C SER A 20 0.94 14.01 -18.73
N GLU A 21 -0.33 13.75 -19.03
CA GLU A 21 -0.83 12.39 -19.24
C GLU A 21 -0.12 11.68 -20.41
N ASP A 22 0.13 12.39 -21.51
CA ASP A 22 0.87 11.86 -22.66
C ASP A 22 2.32 11.52 -22.28
N GLU A 23 3.00 12.38 -21.51
CA GLU A 23 4.34 12.11 -21.01
C GLU A 23 4.33 10.91 -20.07
N LEU A 24 3.34 10.77 -19.20
CA LEU A 24 3.21 9.60 -18.34
C LEU A 24 3.09 8.30 -19.17
N TYR A 25 2.22 8.28 -20.18
CA TYR A 25 2.05 7.11 -21.06
C TYR A 25 3.29 6.77 -21.89
N LEU A 26 4.13 7.75 -22.24
CA LEU A 26 5.44 7.44 -22.85
C LEU A 26 6.35 6.60 -21.95
N HIS A 27 6.23 6.75 -20.63
CA HIS A 27 7.06 6.02 -19.67
C HIS A 27 6.44 4.68 -19.26
N VAL A 28 5.11 4.65 -19.07
CA VAL A 28 4.42 3.48 -18.50
C VAL A 28 3.67 2.63 -19.52
N GLY A 29 3.54 3.13 -20.76
CA GLY A 29 2.72 2.56 -21.81
C GLY A 29 1.26 3.02 -21.75
N ASP A 30 0.53 2.71 -22.82
CA ASP A 30 -0.90 2.99 -22.90
C ASP A 30 -1.71 2.11 -21.91
N PRO A 31 -2.83 2.61 -21.36
CA PRO A 31 -3.71 1.82 -20.52
C PRO A 31 -4.22 0.56 -21.23
N ILE A 32 -3.99 -0.59 -20.61
CA ILE A 32 -4.49 -1.88 -21.13
C ILE A 32 -5.91 -2.09 -20.60
N THR A 33 -6.89 -2.06 -21.49
CA THR A 33 -8.30 -2.31 -21.15
C THR A 33 -8.69 -3.76 -21.45
N ASN A 34 -9.52 -4.31 -20.58
CA ASN A 34 -10.07 -5.65 -20.72
C ASN A 34 -11.58 -5.61 -20.50
N LEU A 35 -12.33 -6.33 -21.34
CA LEU A 35 -13.77 -6.42 -21.18
C LEU A 35 -14.12 -7.11 -19.86
N LEU A 36 -15.01 -6.50 -19.10
CA LEU A 36 -15.56 -7.13 -17.92
C LEU A 36 -16.53 -8.23 -18.39
N ARG A 37 -16.41 -9.43 -17.82
CA ARG A 37 -17.31 -10.54 -18.11
C ARG A 37 -17.75 -11.17 -16.82
N ARG A 38 -19.03 -11.49 -16.74
CA ARG A 38 -19.56 -12.29 -15.64
C ARG A 38 -19.05 -13.71 -15.77
N TYR A 39 -18.74 -14.34 -14.65
CA TYR A 39 -18.29 -15.73 -14.60
C TYR A 39 -19.34 -16.70 -15.16
N ASP A 40 -20.63 -16.37 -15.01
CA ASP A 40 -21.76 -17.13 -15.55
C ASP A 40 -22.07 -16.85 -17.03
N ASN A 41 -21.27 -15.99 -17.70
CA ASN A 41 -21.46 -15.53 -19.09
C ASN A 41 -22.79 -14.82 -19.38
N LEU A 42 -23.54 -14.38 -18.36
CA LEU A 42 -24.71 -13.55 -18.57
C LEU A 42 -24.31 -12.11 -18.95
N PRO A 43 -25.25 -11.31 -19.51
CA PRO A 43 -25.01 -9.90 -19.77
C PRO A 43 -24.67 -9.13 -18.49
N LEU A 44 -23.80 -8.13 -18.60
CA LEU A 44 -23.56 -7.17 -17.53
C LEU A 44 -24.83 -6.36 -17.25
N GLY A 45 -25.06 -6.04 -15.97
CA GLY A 45 -26.10 -5.09 -15.58
C GLY A 45 -25.61 -3.65 -15.75
N SER A 46 -26.53 -2.68 -15.62
CA SER A 46 -26.22 -1.24 -15.65
C SER A 46 -25.20 -0.80 -14.59
N GLU A 47 -25.09 -1.57 -13.51
CA GLU A 47 -24.23 -1.26 -12.36
C GLU A 47 -22.76 -1.63 -12.57
N ALA A 48 -22.44 -2.36 -13.65
CA ALA A 48 -21.09 -2.84 -13.92
C ALA A 48 -20.46 -2.09 -15.10
N PRO A 49 -19.19 -1.66 -15.00
CA PRO A 49 -18.50 -1.06 -16.14
C PRO A 49 -18.28 -2.08 -17.25
N GLU A 50 -18.26 -1.63 -18.51
CA GLU A 50 -18.05 -2.49 -19.67
C GLU A 50 -16.64 -3.10 -19.72
N TYR A 51 -15.67 -2.38 -19.17
CA TYR A 51 -14.27 -2.78 -19.13
C TYR A 51 -13.62 -2.43 -17.79
N TYR A 52 -12.47 -3.05 -17.53
CA TYR A 52 -11.56 -2.66 -16.48
C TYR A 52 -10.17 -2.37 -17.07
N VAL A 53 -9.42 -1.51 -16.41
CA VAL A 53 -8.03 -1.21 -16.77
C VAL A 53 -7.13 -2.09 -15.93
N THR A 54 -6.19 -2.79 -16.55
CA THR A 54 -5.20 -3.59 -15.83
C THR A 54 -4.23 -2.67 -15.10
N GLN A 55 -3.81 -3.09 -13.90
CA GLN A 55 -2.79 -2.38 -13.16
C GLN A 55 -1.53 -2.18 -14.02
N CYS A 56 -1.10 -0.93 -14.11
CA CYS A 56 0.13 -0.59 -14.79
C CYS A 56 1.36 -1.07 -13.98
N SER A 57 2.36 -1.58 -14.67
CA SER A 57 3.64 -1.93 -14.04
C SER A 57 4.48 -0.68 -13.85
N MET A 58 4.68 -0.28 -12.59
CA MET A 58 5.56 0.85 -12.25
C MET A 58 7.05 0.53 -12.44
N LEU A 59 7.42 -0.73 -12.73
CA LEU A 59 8.82 -1.14 -12.91
C LEU A 59 9.52 -0.32 -14.00
N PHE A 60 8.80 0.11 -15.03
CA PHE A 60 9.34 0.90 -16.14
C PHE A 60 9.72 2.33 -15.75
N LEU A 61 9.05 2.91 -14.74
CA LEU A 61 9.45 4.20 -14.14
C LEU A 61 10.53 4.02 -13.07
N CYS A 62 10.52 2.88 -12.37
CA CYS A 62 11.27 2.73 -11.13
C CYS A 62 12.73 2.30 -11.31
N CYS A 63 13.09 1.48 -12.31
CA CYS A 63 14.43 0.89 -12.35
C CYS A 63 15.55 1.90 -12.55
N ASP A 64 15.40 2.84 -13.49
CA ASP A 64 16.47 3.82 -13.76
C ASP A 64 16.35 5.07 -12.88
N GLU A 65 15.14 5.49 -12.52
CA GLU A 65 14.95 6.76 -11.81
C GLU A 65 15.06 6.61 -10.29
N VAL A 66 14.61 5.50 -9.69
CA VAL A 66 14.67 5.33 -8.22
C VAL A 66 16.10 5.18 -7.73
N GLU A 67 16.97 4.47 -8.47
CA GLU A 67 18.39 4.33 -8.12
C GLU A 67 19.16 5.66 -8.21
N LYS A 68 18.65 6.62 -8.99
CA LYS A 68 19.23 7.97 -9.12
C LYS A 68 18.74 8.95 -8.07
N ILE A 69 17.74 8.60 -7.25
CA ILE A 69 17.20 9.50 -6.23
C ILE A 69 18.26 9.71 -5.14
N GLN A 70 18.91 10.87 -5.17
CA GLN A 70 19.69 11.36 -4.05
C GLN A 70 18.73 11.89 -2.98
N ASP A 71 18.80 11.33 -1.77
CA ASP A 71 17.91 11.63 -0.64
C ASP A 71 16.41 11.29 -0.91
N PRO A 72 16.05 9.99 -0.88
CA PRO A 72 14.70 9.57 -1.22
C PRO A 72 13.68 10.06 -0.20
N LYS A 73 12.66 10.79 -0.69
CA LYS A 73 11.53 11.16 0.14
C LYS A 73 10.58 9.97 0.29
N ILE A 74 10.38 9.56 1.54
CA ILE A 74 9.45 8.50 1.91
C ILE A 74 8.08 9.11 2.23
N ILE A 75 7.02 8.50 1.71
CA ILE A 75 5.64 8.88 1.93
C ILE A 75 4.91 7.71 2.59
N ILE A 76 4.24 7.99 3.72
CA ILE A 76 3.27 7.07 4.31
C ILE A 76 1.93 7.35 3.67
N THR A 77 1.31 6.33 3.11
CA THR A 77 -0.04 6.38 2.52
C THR A 77 -1.01 5.51 3.32
N ASP A 78 -2.28 5.55 2.91
CA ASP A 78 -3.39 4.78 3.48
C ASP A 78 -3.52 4.90 5.01
N PHE A 79 -4.34 5.87 5.41
CA PHE A 79 -4.70 6.14 6.78
C PHE A 79 -6.08 5.57 7.14
N GLY A 80 -6.61 4.60 6.36
CA GLY A 80 -7.94 4.04 6.57
C GLY A 80 -8.15 3.42 7.95
N GLU A 81 -7.07 2.88 8.54
CA GLU A 81 -7.04 2.31 9.89
C GLU A 81 -6.36 3.21 10.93
N ALA A 82 -6.06 4.47 10.58
CA ALA A 82 -5.42 5.40 11.50
C ALA A 82 -6.41 5.93 12.54
N PHE A 83 -5.92 6.11 13.77
CA PHE A 83 -6.69 6.77 14.83
C PHE A 83 -5.82 7.61 15.75
N PHE A 84 -6.43 8.65 16.35
CA PHE A 84 -5.76 9.52 17.29
C PHE A 84 -5.42 8.79 18.58
N ALA A 85 -4.21 8.97 19.10
CA ALA A 85 -3.75 8.34 20.34
C ALA A 85 -4.59 8.73 21.58
N ALA A 86 -5.29 9.87 21.52
CA ALA A 86 -6.22 10.28 22.57
C ALA A 86 -7.49 9.39 22.64
N ASN A 87 -7.77 8.65 21.57
CA ASN A 87 -8.92 7.76 21.46
C ASN A 87 -8.50 6.35 21.88
N HIS A 88 -8.69 6.03 23.15
CA HIS A 88 -8.22 4.79 23.79
C HIS A 88 -9.18 3.60 23.57
N ASP A 89 -10.30 3.80 22.88
CA ASP A 89 -11.42 2.85 22.82
C ASP A 89 -11.34 1.83 21.66
N ARG A 90 -10.20 1.71 20.96
CA ARG A 90 -10.06 0.66 19.93
C ARG A 90 -9.59 -0.65 20.56
N GLU A 91 -10.54 -1.55 20.78
CA GLU A 91 -10.28 -2.94 21.20
C GLU A 91 -9.89 -3.85 20.03
N GLN A 92 -10.10 -3.41 18.79
CA GLN A 92 -9.89 -4.23 17.59
C GLN A 92 -9.02 -3.51 16.55
N LEU A 93 -8.03 -4.25 16.03
CA LEU A 93 -7.20 -3.85 14.90
C LEU A 93 -7.56 -4.73 13.70
N MET A 94 -7.82 -4.10 12.55
CA MET A 94 -7.98 -4.79 11.26
C MET A 94 -6.60 -5.10 10.62
N THR A 95 -5.61 -5.38 11.46
CA THR A 95 -4.22 -5.63 11.10
C THR A 95 -4.01 -7.15 10.94
N PRO A 96 -3.35 -7.62 9.87
CA PRO A 96 -2.96 -9.02 9.72
C PRO A 96 -2.19 -9.52 10.95
N THR A 97 -2.42 -10.77 11.33
CA THR A 97 -1.86 -11.37 12.55
C THR A 97 -0.34 -11.26 12.65
N CYS A 98 0.36 -11.35 11.52
CA CYS A 98 1.82 -11.24 11.45
C CYS A 98 2.38 -9.85 11.81
N LEU A 99 1.55 -8.82 11.87
CA LEU A 99 1.93 -7.44 12.22
C LEU A 99 1.27 -6.96 13.51
N LEU A 100 0.43 -7.77 14.15
CA LEU A 100 -0.20 -7.39 15.41
C LEU A 100 0.86 -7.21 16.50
N PRO A 101 0.78 -6.13 17.29
CA PRO A 101 1.71 -5.88 18.36
C PRO A 101 1.40 -6.78 19.57
N PRO A 102 2.39 -7.10 20.42
CA PRO A 102 2.21 -8.00 21.56
C PRO A 102 1.10 -7.55 22.51
N GLU A 103 0.98 -6.24 22.78
CA GLU A 103 -0.07 -5.67 23.63
C GLU A 103 -1.49 -6.05 23.18
N TYR A 104 -1.71 -6.26 21.88
CA TYR A 104 -3.00 -6.73 21.36
C TYR A 104 -3.36 -8.12 21.88
N PHE A 105 -2.39 -9.04 21.90
CA PHE A 105 -2.59 -10.41 22.37
C PHE A 105 -2.74 -10.52 23.89
N PHE A 106 -2.13 -9.58 24.62
CA PHE A 106 -2.23 -9.51 26.07
C PHE A 106 -3.39 -8.63 26.57
N HIS A 107 -4.22 -8.11 25.65
CA HIS A 107 -5.31 -7.19 25.96
C HIS A 107 -4.85 -5.95 26.74
N GLU A 108 -3.64 -5.48 26.44
CA GLU A 108 -3.08 -4.25 26.96
C GLU A 108 -3.45 -3.05 26.04
N PRO A 109 -3.45 -1.81 26.57
CA PRO A 109 -3.82 -0.65 25.78
C PRO A 109 -2.91 -0.45 24.57
N LEU A 110 -3.53 -0.37 23.39
CA LEU A 110 -2.85 0.00 22.15
C LEU A 110 -2.43 1.48 22.18
N GLY A 111 -1.32 1.80 21.53
CA GLY A 111 -0.83 3.17 21.51
C GLY A 111 0.26 3.41 20.47
N PRO A 112 0.95 4.56 20.54
CA PRO A 112 2.01 4.90 19.58
C PRO A 112 3.16 3.88 19.51
N LYS A 113 3.36 3.07 20.56
CA LYS A 113 4.36 2.00 20.56
C LYS A 113 4.00 0.85 19.62
N SER A 114 2.72 0.63 19.39
CA SER A 114 2.23 -0.34 18.44
C SER A 114 2.67 0.00 17.00
N ASP A 115 2.78 1.28 16.67
CA ASP A 115 3.32 1.76 15.37
C ASP A 115 4.81 1.45 15.23
N THR A 116 5.55 1.46 16.35
CA THR A 116 6.97 1.10 16.36
C THR A 116 7.14 -0.40 16.10
N TRP A 117 6.24 -1.23 16.64
CA TRP A 117 6.23 -2.67 16.38
C TRP A 117 5.95 -2.98 14.90
N THR A 118 4.89 -2.40 14.34
CA THR A 118 4.53 -2.60 12.92
C THR A 118 5.65 -2.11 12.00
N LEU A 119 6.27 -0.97 12.31
CA LEU A 119 7.45 -0.47 11.60
C LEU A 119 8.61 -1.47 11.65
N ALA A 120 8.95 -2.00 12.82
CA ALA A 120 10.05 -2.95 12.96
C ALA A 120 9.82 -4.23 12.14
N CYS A 121 8.62 -4.79 12.19
CA CYS A 121 8.24 -5.96 11.39
C CYS A 121 8.32 -5.66 9.89
N THR A 122 7.86 -4.47 9.48
CA THR A 122 7.89 -4.03 8.08
C THR A 122 9.32 -3.82 7.58
N LEU A 123 10.20 -3.22 8.39
CA LEU A 123 11.61 -3.05 8.04
C LEU A 123 12.32 -4.40 7.90
N PHE A 124 12.01 -5.36 8.79
CA PHE A 124 12.49 -6.72 8.65
C PHE A 124 12.05 -7.35 7.33
N GLU A 125 10.77 -7.20 6.97
CA GLU A 125 10.25 -7.69 5.68
C GLU A 125 10.97 -7.08 4.48
N ILE A 126 11.15 -5.77 4.47
CA ILE A 126 11.82 -5.06 3.37
C ILE A 126 13.29 -5.49 3.23
N LEU A 127 14.01 -5.58 4.35
CA LEU A 127 15.45 -5.88 4.34
C LEU A 127 15.75 -7.38 4.19
N GLY A 128 14.93 -8.22 4.80
CA GLY A 128 15.08 -9.68 4.80
C GLY A 128 14.39 -10.37 3.62
N LYS A 129 13.47 -9.69 2.92
CA LYS A 129 12.60 -10.24 1.87
C LYS A 129 11.71 -11.39 2.35
N GLU A 130 11.45 -11.46 3.64
CA GLU A 130 10.57 -12.43 4.29
C GLU A 130 9.91 -11.80 5.53
N LYS A 131 8.71 -12.25 5.88
CA LYS A 131 8.02 -11.70 7.06
C LYS A 131 8.74 -12.13 8.34
N LEU A 132 8.74 -11.25 9.35
CA LEU A 132 9.28 -11.59 10.66
C LEU A 132 8.47 -12.70 11.36
N PHE A 133 7.15 -12.68 11.15
CA PHE A 133 6.22 -13.67 11.65
C PHE A 133 5.31 -14.14 10.51
N ASP A 134 4.99 -15.43 10.51
CA ASP A 134 4.02 -15.99 9.59
C ASP A 134 2.58 -15.78 10.09
N SER A 135 1.65 -15.72 9.14
CA SER A 135 0.20 -15.61 9.37
C SER A 135 -0.49 -16.96 9.30
#